data_AF-A0A6P8U4G5-F1
#
_entry.id   AF-A0A6P8U4G5-F1
#
_cell.length_a   1.000
_cell.length_b   1.000
_cell.length_c   1.000
_cell.angle_alpha   90.00
_cell.angle_beta   90.00
_cell.angle_gamma   90.00
#
_symmetry.space_group_name_H-M   'P 1'
#
loop_
_entity.id
_entity.type
_entity.pdbx_description
1 polymer ?
#
loop_
_entity_poly.entity_id
_entity_poly.type
_entity_poly.pdbx_seq_one_letter_code
_entity_poly.pdbx_strand_id
1 'polypeptide(L)'
;MEQETISLLAEQQKINNRQSIKEKMAKAFGYRRQEIVHQRPSIEGLLERWPALFHMEEVNAEFMRITTFPLETKFLAQLDKHSTKLLQVIRSRGGVVKQKTTGILQVLDETVDIAIRRECILKSLMIYLGEPVDHLIKEFQDAEAGELEQATMETFVTGKEDQFHRPKDVKVLIEGTEVLSGLPSVATAFAMLFGLILRTEMGRSLRASSGSQLEHLCCIHT
;
A
#
# COMPACT_ATOMS: atom_id res chain seq x y z
N MET A 1 11.13 -5.54 -27.97
CA MET A 1 10.10 -5.18 -26.97
C MET A 1 9.66 -6.40 -26.19
N GLU A 2 9.05 -7.41 -26.82
CA GLU A 2 8.85 -8.74 -26.18
C GLU A 2 10.16 -9.33 -25.65
N GLN A 3 11.27 -9.15 -26.38
CA GLN A 3 12.59 -9.57 -25.93
C GLN A 3 13.02 -8.96 -24.59
N GLU A 4 12.64 -7.72 -24.25
CA GLU A 4 13.02 -7.13 -22.95
C GLU A 4 12.18 -7.72 -21.82
N THR A 5 10.87 -7.96 -22.04
CA THR A 5 9.99 -8.68 -21.12
C THR A 5 10.45 -10.13 -20.90
N ILE A 6 10.68 -10.89 -21.98
CA ILE A 6 11.17 -12.27 -21.94
C ILE A 6 12.52 -12.32 -21.22
N SER A 7 13.41 -11.36 -21.49
CA SER A 7 14.71 -11.28 -20.85
C SER A 7 14.62 -10.94 -19.36
N LEU A 8 13.59 -10.21 -18.90
CA LEU A 8 13.36 -9.96 -17.48
C LEU A 8 12.78 -11.17 -16.75
N LEU A 9 11.79 -11.84 -17.36
CA LEU A 9 11.22 -13.09 -16.84
C LEU A 9 12.31 -14.16 -16.67
N ALA A 10 13.20 -14.29 -17.66
CA ALA A 10 14.34 -15.19 -17.59
C ALA A 10 15.35 -14.84 -16.49
N GLU A 11 15.49 -13.55 -16.13
CA GLU A 11 16.38 -13.13 -15.04
C GLU A 11 15.77 -13.35 -13.66
N GLN A 12 14.46 -13.26 -13.52
CA GLN A 12 13.78 -13.58 -12.25
C GLN A 12 13.88 -15.05 -11.88
N GLN A 13 14.02 -15.94 -12.87
CA GLN A 13 14.24 -17.37 -12.63
C GLN A 13 15.68 -17.70 -12.18
N LYS A 14 16.59 -16.72 -12.23
CA LYS A 14 18.00 -16.93 -11.86
C LYS A 14 18.29 -16.49 -10.41
N ILE A 15 19.10 -17.29 -9.72
CA ILE A 15 19.55 -17.00 -8.35
C ILE A 15 20.48 -15.78 -8.37
N ASN A 16 20.24 -14.79 -7.50
CA ASN A 16 21.05 -13.58 -7.28
C ASN A 16 21.06 -12.50 -8.40
N ASN A 17 19.99 -12.37 -9.18
CA ASN A 17 19.96 -11.42 -10.32
C ASN A 17 19.31 -10.07 -10.02
N ARG A 18 19.24 -9.66 -8.76
CA ARG A 18 18.57 -8.42 -8.32
C ARG A 18 19.08 -7.16 -9.03
N GLN A 19 20.39 -7.07 -9.24
CA GLN A 19 21.00 -5.91 -9.91
C GLN A 19 20.63 -5.86 -11.42
N SER A 20 20.67 -7.01 -12.10
CA SER A 20 20.25 -7.15 -13.51
C SER A 20 18.77 -6.80 -13.69
N ILE A 21 17.90 -7.25 -12.78
CA ILE A 21 16.47 -6.89 -12.77
C ILE A 21 16.32 -5.38 -12.62
N LYS A 22 16.98 -4.77 -11.63
CA LYS A 22 16.90 -3.32 -11.38
C LYS A 22 17.31 -2.48 -12.57
N GLU A 23 18.39 -2.86 -13.27
CA GLU A 23 18.88 -2.18 -14.46
C GLU A 23 17.89 -2.29 -15.63
N LYS A 24 17.38 -3.50 -15.88
CA LYS A 24 16.38 -3.73 -16.93
C LYS A 24 15.07 -3.00 -16.63
N MET A 25 14.62 -2.98 -15.38
CA MET A 25 13.44 -2.23 -14.93
C MET A 25 13.63 -0.72 -15.09
N ALA A 26 14.83 -0.20 -14.79
CA ALA A 26 15.16 1.20 -15.03
C ALA A 26 15.13 1.55 -16.52
N LYS A 27 15.71 0.70 -17.37
CA LYS A 27 15.74 0.92 -18.82
C LYS A 27 14.35 0.87 -19.44
N ALA A 28 13.49 -0.05 -18.99
CA ALA A 28 12.12 -0.20 -19.47
C ALA A 28 11.13 0.85 -18.89
N PHE A 29 11.55 1.73 -17.98
CA PHE A 29 10.66 2.62 -17.23
C PHE A 29 9.74 3.48 -18.11
N GLY A 30 10.30 4.17 -19.11
CA GLY A 30 9.52 5.07 -19.97
C GLY A 30 8.46 4.33 -20.79
N TYR A 31 8.85 3.21 -21.39
CA TYR A 31 7.96 2.35 -22.17
C TYR A 31 6.84 1.77 -21.30
N ARG A 32 7.16 1.25 -20.10
CA ARG A 32 6.16 0.67 -19.21
C ARG A 32 5.12 1.70 -18.77
N ARG A 33 5.52 2.94 -18.49
CA ARG A 33 4.54 4.01 -18.21
C ARG A 33 3.64 4.28 -19.41
N GLN A 34 4.19 4.37 -20.62
CA GLN A 34 3.37 4.54 -21.83
C GLN A 34 2.38 3.38 -22.01
N GLU A 35 2.83 2.14 -21.80
CA GLU A 35 1.96 0.96 -21.83
C GLU A 35 0.83 1.07 -20.81
N ILE A 36 1.15 1.35 -19.54
CA ILE A 36 0.16 1.49 -18.46
C ILE A 36 -0.86 2.59 -18.79
N VAL A 37 -0.40 3.77 -19.22
CA VAL A 37 -1.26 4.93 -19.50
C VAL A 37 -2.17 4.68 -20.72
N HIS A 38 -1.61 4.11 -21.78
CA HIS A 38 -2.32 3.99 -23.07
C HIS A 38 -3.14 2.71 -23.18
N GLN A 39 -2.61 1.57 -22.72
CA GLN A 39 -3.25 0.27 -22.88
C GLN A 39 -4.13 -0.09 -21.69
N ARG A 40 -3.91 0.54 -20.52
CA ARG A 40 -4.65 0.28 -19.27
C ARG A 40 -4.86 -1.22 -19.02
N PRO A 41 -3.77 -2.02 -19.00
CA PRO A 41 -3.86 -3.44 -18.69
C PRO A 41 -4.47 -3.66 -17.30
N SER A 42 -5.15 -4.80 -17.12
CA SER A 42 -5.58 -5.25 -15.80
C SER A 42 -4.38 -5.47 -14.88
N ILE A 43 -4.62 -5.52 -13.56
CA ILE A 43 -3.57 -5.83 -12.59
C ILE A 43 -2.93 -7.20 -12.86
N GLU A 44 -3.74 -8.21 -13.19
CA GLU A 44 -3.23 -9.53 -13.60
C GLU A 44 -2.32 -9.43 -14.83
N GLY A 45 -2.74 -8.71 -15.87
CA GLY A 45 -1.92 -8.54 -17.08
C GLY A 45 -0.61 -7.78 -16.82
N LEU A 46 -0.62 -6.82 -15.89
CA LEU A 46 0.60 -6.15 -15.44
C LEU A 46 1.51 -7.08 -14.65
N LEU A 47 0.93 -7.94 -13.80
CA LEU A 47 1.68 -8.88 -12.99
C LEU A 47 2.33 -9.96 -13.86
N GLU A 48 1.64 -10.48 -14.87
CA GLU A 48 2.19 -11.44 -15.83
C GLU A 48 3.34 -10.84 -16.65
N ARG A 49 3.16 -9.60 -17.12
CA ARG A 49 4.11 -8.97 -18.04
C ARG A 49 5.29 -8.32 -17.32
N TRP A 50 5.06 -7.76 -16.15
CA TRP A 50 6.05 -7.06 -15.35
C TRP A 50 5.98 -7.48 -13.87
N PRO A 51 6.19 -8.76 -13.54
CA PRO A 51 6.09 -9.24 -12.15
C PRO A 51 7.03 -8.50 -11.19
N ALA A 52 8.25 -8.15 -11.65
CA ALA A 52 9.21 -7.38 -10.85
C ALA A 52 8.69 -5.99 -10.44
N LEU A 53 7.69 -5.47 -11.15
CA LEU A 53 7.02 -4.22 -10.81
C LEU A 53 6.40 -4.30 -9.43
N PHE A 54 5.92 -5.47 -9.04
CA PHE A 54 5.29 -5.71 -7.76
C PHE A 54 6.27 -6.31 -6.74
N HIS A 55 7.53 -5.91 -6.81
CA HIS A 55 8.50 -6.07 -5.72
C HIS A 55 8.63 -4.76 -4.94
N MET A 56 8.76 -4.85 -3.61
CA MET A 56 8.86 -3.69 -2.73
C MET A 56 10.02 -2.75 -3.14
N GLU A 57 11.16 -3.30 -3.56
CA GLU A 57 12.32 -2.54 -4.02
C GLU A 57 12.04 -1.75 -5.30
N GLU A 58 11.33 -2.34 -6.26
CA GLU A 58 10.99 -1.67 -7.52
C GLU A 58 9.87 -0.66 -7.34
N VAL A 59 8.89 -0.91 -6.46
CA VAL A 59 7.89 0.10 -6.05
C VAL A 59 8.58 1.34 -5.51
N ASN A 60 9.52 1.17 -4.57
CA ASN A 60 10.31 2.27 -4.02
C ASN A 60 11.17 2.96 -5.09
N ALA A 61 11.85 2.18 -5.94
CA ALA A 61 12.72 2.72 -6.98
C ALA A 61 11.93 3.55 -8.01
N GLU A 62 10.76 3.10 -8.43
CA GLU A 62 9.92 3.85 -9.36
C GLU A 62 9.31 5.10 -8.74
N PHE A 63 8.81 5.00 -7.51
CA PHE A 63 8.33 6.18 -6.81
C PHE A 63 9.45 7.22 -6.69
N MET A 64 10.69 6.80 -6.37
CA MET A 64 11.83 7.71 -6.33
C MET A 64 12.17 8.28 -7.71
N ARG A 65 12.11 7.50 -8.79
CA ARG A 65 12.33 8.00 -10.17
C ARG A 65 11.28 9.07 -10.56
N ILE A 66 10.04 8.92 -10.10
CA ILE A 66 8.93 9.85 -10.41
C ILE A 66 8.97 11.10 -9.53
N THR A 67 9.11 10.92 -8.22
CA THR A 67 8.91 11.98 -7.22
C THR A 67 10.19 12.56 -6.66
N THR A 68 11.34 11.91 -6.91
CA THR A 68 12.66 12.17 -6.31
C THR A 68 12.75 11.90 -4.80
N PHE A 69 11.72 11.32 -4.19
CA PHE A 69 11.69 11.01 -2.76
C PHE A 69 11.74 9.51 -2.46
N PRO A 70 12.39 9.09 -1.36
CA PRO A 70 12.33 7.70 -0.91
C PRO A 70 10.98 7.43 -0.24
N LEU A 71 10.13 6.64 -0.89
CA LEU A 71 8.74 6.42 -0.48
C LEU A 71 8.59 5.93 0.96
N GLU A 72 9.07 4.72 1.26
CA GLU A 72 8.85 4.08 2.55
C GLU A 72 9.42 4.91 3.70
N THR A 73 10.70 5.31 3.61
CA THR A 73 11.35 6.04 4.69
C THR A 73 10.74 7.42 4.89
N LYS A 74 10.37 8.14 3.81
CA LYS A 74 9.74 9.45 3.93
C LYS A 74 8.32 9.34 4.46
N PHE A 75 7.54 8.36 4.02
CA PHE A 75 6.18 8.12 4.51
C PHE A 75 6.18 7.85 6.01
N LEU A 76 6.99 6.88 6.46
CA LEU A 76 7.09 6.51 7.88
C LEU A 76 7.59 7.68 8.73
N ALA A 77 8.60 8.43 8.25
CA ALA A 77 9.10 9.60 8.95
C ALA A 77 8.04 10.72 9.06
N GLN A 78 7.22 10.95 8.02
CA GLN A 78 6.13 11.91 8.09
C GLN A 78 5.02 11.45 9.02
N LEU A 79 4.66 10.16 8.99
CA LEU A 79 3.68 9.59 9.90
C LEU A 79 4.11 9.84 11.35
N ASP A 80 5.34 9.44 11.70
CA ASP A 80 5.90 9.61 13.04
C ASP A 80 5.95 11.08 13.48
N LYS A 81 6.41 11.96 12.60
CA LYS A 81 6.51 13.41 12.85
C LYS A 81 5.15 14.03 13.21
N HIS A 82 4.08 13.60 12.56
CA HIS A 82 2.75 14.20 12.72
C HIS A 82 1.86 13.44 13.71
N SER A 83 2.26 12.24 14.15
CA SER A 83 1.53 11.37 15.09
C SER A 83 0.94 12.12 16.29
N THR A 84 1.75 12.91 16.99
CA THR A 84 1.31 13.61 18.21
C THR A 84 0.16 14.57 17.93
N LYS A 85 0.25 15.33 16.83
CA LYS A 85 -0.79 16.29 16.44
C LYS A 85 -2.06 15.57 15.96
N LEU A 86 -1.89 14.49 15.19
CA LEU A 86 -3.01 13.65 14.74
C LEU A 86 -3.76 13.08 15.95
N LEU A 87 -3.06 12.49 16.91
CA LEU A 87 -3.66 11.91 18.10
C LEU A 87 -4.37 12.96 18.96
N GLN A 88 -3.83 14.18 19.07
CA GLN A 88 -4.50 15.27 19.77
C GLN A 88 -5.85 15.60 19.13
N VAL A 89 -5.89 15.72 17.80
CA VAL A 89 -7.11 16.01 17.05
C VAL A 89 -8.12 14.86 17.17
N ILE A 90 -7.66 13.61 17.06
CA ILE A 90 -8.51 12.42 17.18
C ILE A 90 -9.10 12.32 18.59
N ARG A 91 -8.29 12.50 19.64
CA ARG A 91 -8.75 12.46 21.04
C ARG A 91 -9.72 13.57 21.40
N SER A 92 -9.62 14.72 20.72
CA SER A 92 -10.56 15.84 20.92
C SER A 92 -11.95 15.59 20.34
N ARG A 93 -12.09 14.63 19.40
CA ARG A 93 -13.40 14.28 18.85
C ARG A 93 -14.23 13.47 19.86
N GLY A 94 -15.52 13.77 19.91
CA GLY A 94 -16.53 12.99 20.63
C GLY A 94 -17.33 12.04 19.73
N GLY A 95 -18.44 11.55 20.26
CA GLY A 95 -19.43 10.77 19.49
C GLY A 95 -18.90 9.43 18.96
N VAL A 96 -19.35 9.07 17.76
CA VAL A 96 -19.04 7.78 17.11
C VAL A 96 -17.54 7.58 16.91
N VAL A 97 -16.80 8.65 16.57
CA VAL A 97 -15.33 8.58 16.41
C VAL A 97 -14.70 8.12 17.73
N LYS A 98 -15.02 8.77 18.85
CA LYS A 98 -14.48 8.40 20.17
C LYS A 98 -14.79 6.94 20.50
N GLN A 99 -16.04 6.50 20.31
CA GLN A 99 -16.46 5.13 20.58
C GLN A 99 -15.63 4.12 19.78
N LYS A 100 -15.50 4.33 18.46
CA LYS A 100 -14.74 3.43 17.58
C LYS A 100 -13.22 3.45 17.84
N THR A 101 -12.65 4.60 18.21
CA THR A 101 -11.20 4.71 18.47
C THR A 101 -10.77 4.30 19.88
N THR A 102 -11.68 4.09 20.83
CA THR A 102 -11.32 3.91 22.26
C THR A 102 -10.37 2.73 22.47
N GLY A 103 -10.69 1.54 21.95
CA GLY A 103 -9.82 0.36 22.10
C GLY A 103 -8.47 0.52 21.39
N ILE A 104 -8.46 1.11 20.20
CA ILE A 104 -7.24 1.36 19.42
C ILE A 104 -6.30 2.31 20.16
N LEU A 105 -6.85 3.37 20.77
CA LEU A 105 -6.06 4.33 21.53
C LEU A 105 -5.50 3.71 22.83
N GLN A 106 -6.22 2.78 23.46
CA GLN A 106 -5.72 2.05 24.61
C GLN A 106 -4.49 1.21 24.23
N VAL A 107 -4.58 0.42 23.16
CA VAL A 107 -3.44 -0.35 22.65
C VAL A 107 -2.27 0.55 22.30
N LEU A 108 -2.54 1.70 21.66
CA LEU A 108 -1.53 2.70 21.32
C LEU A 108 -0.82 3.27 22.54
N ASP A 109 -1.52 3.47 23.66
CA ASP A 109 -0.94 4.02 24.89
C ASP A 109 -0.10 3.00 25.66
N GLU A 110 -0.42 1.71 25.53
CA GLU A 110 0.25 0.61 26.21
C GLU A 110 1.43 0.02 25.41
N THR A 111 1.39 0.07 24.07
CA THR A 111 2.41 -0.56 23.22
C THR A 111 3.68 0.28 23.04
N VAL A 112 4.82 -0.39 23.14
CA VAL A 112 6.16 0.16 22.82
C VAL A 112 6.60 -0.17 21.38
N ASP A 113 5.87 -1.04 20.67
CA ASP A 113 6.23 -1.44 19.31
C ASP A 113 5.82 -0.39 18.29
N ILE A 114 6.79 0.21 17.62
CA ILE A 114 6.56 1.26 16.63
C ILE A 114 5.66 0.81 15.45
N ALA A 115 5.70 -0.45 15.05
CA ALA A 115 4.85 -0.96 13.97
C ALA A 115 3.38 -0.97 14.39
N ILE A 116 3.11 -1.42 15.62
CA ILE A 116 1.76 -1.45 16.21
C ILE A 116 1.26 -0.03 16.46
N ARG A 117 2.13 0.86 16.97
CA ARG A 117 1.78 2.29 17.14
C ARG A 117 1.35 2.92 15.82
N ARG A 118 2.13 2.73 14.75
CA ARG A 118 1.83 3.27 13.42
C ARG A 118 0.53 2.68 12.87
N GLU A 119 0.30 1.38 13.03
CA GLU A 119 -0.96 0.74 12.66
C GLU A 119 -2.16 1.37 13.39
N CYS A 120 -2.06 1.55 14.71
CA CYS A 120 -3.11 2.17 15.51
C CYS A 120 -3.40 3.62 15.06
N ILE A 121 -2.36 4.39 14.70
CA ILE A 121 -2.52 5.75 14.17
C ILE A 121 -3.26 5.72 12.84
N LEU A 122 -2.90 4.81 11.92
CA LEU A 122 -3.56 4.68 10.62
C LEU A 122 -5.03 4.28 10.76
N LYS A 123 -5.34 3.28 11.58
CA LYS A 123 -6.73 2.88 11.89
C LYS A 123 -7.52 4.03 12.50
N SER A 124 -6.93 4.75 13.45
CA SER A 124 -7.58 5.90 14.09
C SER A 124 -7.83 7.05 13.10
N LEU A 125 -6.90 7.27 12.16
CA LEU A 125 -7.04 8.27 11.11
C LEU A 125 -8.19 7.93 10.15
N MET A 126 -8.31 6.66 9.73
CA MET A 126 -9.43 6.21 8.89
C MET A 126 -10.77 6.45 9.57
N ILE A 127 -10.90 6.04 10.84
CA ILE A 127 -12.12 6.25 11.64
C ILE A 127 -12.43 7.75 11.76
N TYR A 128 -11.42 8.59 11.98
CA TYR A 128 -11.59 10.03 12.08
C TYR A 128 -12.13 10.65 10.78
N LEU A 129 -11.68 10.16 9.62
CA LEU A 129 -12.14 10.59 8.31
C LEU A 129 -13.53 10.03 7.95
N GLY A 130 -14.10 9.17 8.79
CA GLY A 130 -15.38 8.50 8.54
C GLY A 130 -15.27 7.28 7.63
N GLU A 131 -14.05 6.84 7.32
CA GLU A 131 -13.78 5.68 6.48
C GLU A 131 -13.80 4.40 7.33
N PRO A 132 -14.47 3.33 6.88
CA PRO A 132 -14.43 2.03 7.54
C PRO A 132 -13.03 1.40 7.41
N VAL A 133 -12.49 0.96 8.55
CA VAL A 133 -11.14 0.36 8.62
C VAL A 133 -11.04 -0.90 7.76
N ASP A 134 -12.09 -1.71 7.79
CA ASP A 134 -12.13 -3.03 7.14
C ASP A 134 -12.15 -2.95 5.60
N HIS A 135 -12.37 -1.76 5.03
CA HIS A 135 -12.24 -1.55 3.58
C HIS A 135 -10.79 -1.49 3.12
N LEU A 136 -9.83 -1.17 4.00
CA LEU A 136 -8.42 -1.06 3.64
C LEU A 136 -7.53 -1.99 4.44
N ILE A 137 -7.92 -2.40 5.65
CA ILE A 137 -7.18 -3.33 6.49
C ILE A 137 -8.11 -4.48 6.86
N LYS A 138 -7.94 -5.63 6.21
CA LYS A 138 -8.67 -6.86 6.54
C LYS A 138 -7.79 -7.78 7.39
N GLU A 139 -8.24 -8.08 8.61
CA GLU A 139 -7.54 -8.99 9.53
C GLU A 139 -8.21 -10.37 9.50
N PHE A 140 -7.42 -11.43 9.24
CA PHE A 140 -7.90 -12.82 9.24
C PHE A 140 -7.12 -13.66 10.26
N GLN A 141 -7.85 -14.46 11.03
CA GLN A 141 -7.26 -15.37 12.02
C GLN A 141 -6.77 -16.67 11.38
N ASP A 142 -7.49 -17.23 10.40
CA ASP A 142 -7.02 -18.32 9.51
C ASP A 142 -7.96 -18.48 8.30
N ALA A 143 -7.37 -18.73 7.11
CA ALA A 143 -7.93 -19.35 5.88
C ALA A 143 -9.38 -19.05 5.39
N GLU A 144 -10.02 -17.93 5.72
CA GLU A 144 -11.29 -17.55 5.08
C GLU A 144 -11.04 -16.76 3.79
N ALA A 145 -10.52 -17.45 2.78
CA ALA A 145 -10.26 -16.92 1.43
C ALA A 145 -11.53 -16.85 0.55
N GLY A 146 -12.66 -16.39 1.13
CA GLY A 146 -13.97 -16.46 0.49
C GLY A 146 -14.51 -15.16 -0.10
N GLU A 147 -13.96 -13.99 0.26
CA GLU A 147 -14.51 -12.68 -0.16
C GLU A 147 -13.41 -11.78 -0.74
N LEU A 148 -12.83 -12.20 -1.86
CA LEU A 148 -11.80 -11.45 -2.58
C LEU A 148 -12.30 -10.73 -3.85
N GLU A 149 -13.60 -10.87 -4.17
CA GLU A 149 -14.11 -10.56 -5.51
C GLU A 149 -14.56 -9.10 -5.74
N GLN A 150 -14.48 -8.21 -4.74
CA GLN A 150 -14.92 -6.80 -4.88
C GLN A 150 -13.90 -5.74 -4.40
N ALA A 151 -12.66 -6.15 -4.14
CA ALA A 151 -11.62 -5.30 -3.57
C ALA A 151 -10.97 -4.37 -4.60
N THR A 152 -11.07 -3.04 -4.44
CA THR A 152 -10.33 -2.10 -5.31
C THR A 152 -8.84 -2.05 -4.90
N MET A 153 -8.55 -1.85 -3.61
CA MET A 153 -7.21 -1.92 -3.01
C MET A 153 -7.30 -2.21 -1.51
N GLU A 154 -6.64 -3.27 -1.05
CA GLU A 154 -6.78 -3.76 0.33
C GLU A 154 -5.45 -4.25 0.89
N THR A 155 -5.22 -4.01 2.18
CA THR A 155 -4.13 -4.59 2.98
C THR A 155 -4.69 -5.77 3.75
N PHE A 156 -4.16 -6.96 3.51
CA PHE A 156 -4.51 -8.19 4.21
C PHE A 156 -3.49 -8.47 5.30
N VAL A 157 -3.98 -8.77 6.49
CA VAL A 157 -3.16 -9.00 7.69
C VAL A 157 -3.53 -10.37 8.24
N THR A 158 -2.57 -11.28 8.36
CA THR A 158 -2.84 -12.67 8.78
C THR A 158 -2.01 -13.07 10.00
N GLY A 159 -2.56 -14.02 10.77
CA GLY A 159 -1.86 -14.65 11.89
C GLY A 159 -1.60 -13.71 13.06
N LYS A 160 -2.51 -12.75 13.28
CA LYS A 160 -2.43 -11.82 14.40
C LYS A 160 -3.16 -12.42 15.62
N GLU A 161 -2.39 -12.77 16.65
CA GLU A 161 -2.93 -13.41 17.87
C GLU A 161 -3.76 -12.44 18.71
N ASP A 162 -3.27 -11.21 18.88
CA ASP A 162 -4.02 -10.10 19.49
C ASP A 162 -3.52 -8.72 18.95
N GLN A 163 -4.09 -7.63 19.48
CA GLN A 163 -3.76 -6.26 19.05
C GLN A 163 -2.35 -5.77 19.44
N PHE A 164 -1.67 -6.48 20.36
CA PHE A 164 -0.31 -6.21 20.83
C PHE A 164 0.76 -7.07 20.16
N HIS A 165 0.36 -8.00 19.29
CA HIS A 165 1.27 -8.84 18.53
C HIS A 165 1.40 -8.36 17.08
N ARG A 166 2.59 -8.60 16.51
CA ARG A 166 2.80 -8.38 15.07
C ARG A 166 2.08 -9.46 14.28
N PRO A 167 1.54 -9.11 13.11
CA PRO A 167 1.02 -10.12 12.19
C PRO A 167 2.14 -11.01 11.66
N LYS A 168 1.81 -12.25 11.31
CA LYS A 168 2.74 -13.20 10.68
C LYS A 168 3.05 -12.79 9.25
N ASP A 169 2.05 -12.28 8.55
CA ASP A 169 2.19 -11.78 7.18
C ASP A 169 1.28 -10.59 6.92
N VAL A 170 1.76 -9.69 6.06
CA VAL A 170 1.01 -8.54 5.56
C VAL A 170 1.13 -8.53 4.04
N LYS A 171 -0.02 -8.44 3.38
CA LYS A 171 -0.15 -8.50 1.93
C LYS A 171 -0.92 -7.31 1.40
N VAL A 172 -0.72 -6.98 0.13
CA VAL A 172 -1.51 -5.98 -0.59
C VAL A 172 -2.17 -6.66 -1.78
N LEU A 173 -3.48 -6.46 -1.89
CA LEU A 173 -4.31 -6.92 -2.99
C LEU A 173 -4.88 -5.73 -3.74
N ILE A 174 -4.93 -5.83 -5.07
CA ILE A 174 -5.53 -4.83 -5.96
C ILE A 174 -6.37 -5.59 -6.97
N GLU A 175 -7.65 -5.21 -7.11
CA GLU A 175 -8.61 -5.89 -8.01
C GLU A 175 -8.69 -7.41 -7.73
N GLY A 176 -8.60 -7.81 -6.46
CA GLY A 176 -8.59 -9.23 -6.05
C GLY A 176 -7.26 -9.96 -6.30
N THR A 177 -6.28 -9.35 -6.98
CA THR A 177 -4.97 -9.96 -7.23
C THR A 177 -3.99 -9.63 -6.09
N GLU A 178 -3.34 -10.66 -5.53
CA GLU A 178 -2.20 -10.47 -4.62
C GLU A 178 -1.03 -9.86 -5.39
N VAL A 179 -0.66 -8.62 -5.03
CA VAL A 179 0.44 -7.91 -5.68
C VAL A 179 1.67 -7.82 -4.78
N LEU A 180 1.53 -7.78 -3.46
CA LEU A 180 2.67 -7.81 -2.53
C LEU A 180 2.37 -8.75 -1.37
N SER A 181 3.39 -9.43 -0.88
CA SER A 181 3.35 -10.26 0.32
C SER A 181 4.66 -10.19 1.10
N GLY A 182 4.65 -10.68 2.35
CA GLY A 182 5.82 -10.63 3.22
C GLY A 182 6.16 -9.21 3.71
N LEU A 183 5.19 -8.30 3.75
CA LEU A 183 5.44 -6.92 4.16
C LEU A 183 5.68 -6.83 5.67
N PRO A 184 6.62 -5.98 6.13
CA PRO A 184 7.05 -5.98 7.53
C PRO A 184 6.05 -5.34 8.49
N SER A 185 5.11 -4.54 7.98
CA SER A 185 4.08 -3.88 8.80
C SER A 185 2.93 -3.36 7.94
N VAL A 186 1.78 -3.12 8.56
CA VAL A 186 0.64 -2.42 7.93
C VAL A 186 1.05 -1.03 7.43
N ALA A 187 1.90 -0.31 8.17
CA ALA A 187 2.37 1.01 7.75
C ALA A 187 3.22 0.94 6.47
N THR A 188 4.04 -0.10 6.31
CA THR A 188 4.78 -0.35 5.07
C THR A 188 3.83 -0.71 3.93
N ALA A 189 2.78 -1.51 4.18
CA ALA A 189 1.75 -1.78 3.18
C ALA A 189 1.04 -0.51 2.69
N PHE A 190 0.70 0.40 3.60
CA PHE A 190 0.16 1.72 3.24
C PHE A 190 1.15 2.51 2.38
N ALA A 191 2.43 2.56 2.76
CA ALA A 191 3.45 3.22 1.94
C ALA A 191 3.51 2.61 0.53
N MET A 192 3.48 1.27 0.42
CA MET A 192 3.50 0.59 -0.87
C MET A 192 2.26 0.87 -1.71
N LEU A 193 1.08 0.96 -1.10
CA LEU A 193 -0.16 1.38 -1.77
C LEU A 193 -0.02 2.76 -2.42
N PHE A 194 0.58 3.74 -1.74
CA PHE A 194 0.87 5.06 -2.36
C PHE A 194 1.76 4.94 -3.60
N GLY A 195 2.78 4.07 -3.55
CA GLY A 195 3.65 3.79 -4.69
C GLY A 195 2.91 3.12 -5.85
N LEU A 196 2.06 2.15 -5.53
CA LEU A 196 1.25 1.42 -6.49
C LEU A 196 0.23 2.33 -7.18
N ILE A 197 -0.49 3.18 -6.43
CA ILE A 197 -1.49 4.12 -6.95
C ILE A 197 -0.88 5.09 -7.97
N LEU A 198 0.28 5.67 -7.67
CA LEU A 198 0.96 6.61 -8.56
C LEU A 198 1.46 5.97 -9.84
N ARG A 199 1.69 4.67 -9.81
CA ARG A 199 2.28 3.91 -10.90
C ARG A 199 1.24 3.31 -11.84
N THR A 200 0.16 2.74 -11.30
CA THR A 200 -0.86 2.00 -12.07
C THR A 200 -1.94 2.92 -12.67
N GLU A 201 -1.79 4.25 -12.56
CA GLU A 201 -2.83 5.24 -12.92
C GLU A 201 -4.21 5.01 -12.24
N MET A 202 -4.24 4.26 -11.14
CA MET A 202 -5.47 3.98 -10.37
C MET A 202 -6.10 5.23 -9.73
N GLY A 203 -5.43 6.39 -9.77
CA GLY A 203 -5.98 7.69 -9.38
C GLY A 203 -7.23 8.14 -10.16
N ARG A 204 -7.68 7.37 -11.17
CA ARG A 204 -8.96 7.59 -11.86
C ARG A 204 -10.11 6.66 -11.42
N SER A 205 -9.83 5.52 -10.78
CA SER A 205 -10.88 4.62 -10.28
C SER A 205 -11.54 5.17 -8.99
N LEU A 206 -10.78 5.86 -8.13
CA LEU A 206 -11.30 6.62 -6.99
C LEU A 206 -12.27 7.76 -7.39
N ARG A 207 -12.19 8.22 -8.64
CA ARG A 207 -13.09 9.21 -9.23
C ARG A 207 -14.47 8.63 -9.56
N ALA A 208 -14.60 7.30 -9.64
CA ALA A 208 -15.86 6.63 -9.96
C ALA A 208 -16.61 6.14 -8.73
N SER A 209 -15.93 5.89 -7.59
CA SER A 209 -16.55 5.26 -6.42
C SER A 209 -16.69 6.15 -5.18
N SER A 210 -16.07 7.34 -5.12
CA SER A 210 -16.15 8.18 -3.93
C SER A 210 -16.33 9.66 -4.27
N GLY A 211 -17.51 10.21 -3.93
CA GLY A 211 -17.73 11.66 -3.82
C GLY A 211 -17.02 12.25 -2.60
N SER A 212 -15.73 11.93 -2.44
CA SER A 212 -14.89 12.25 -1.29
C SER A 212 -14.00 13.46 -1.60
N GLN A 213 -13.82 14.36 -0.61
CA GLN A 213 -13.06 15.61 -0.72
C GLN A 213 -11.53 15.42 -0.95
N LEU A 214 -11.06 14.20 -1.24
CA LEU A 214 -9.67 13.90 -1.59
C LEU A 214 -9.32 14.23 -3.05
N GLU A 215 -10.28 14.70 -3.85
CA GLU A 215 -10.10 15.11 -5.26
C GLU A 215 -8.96 16.12 -5.47
N HIS A 216 -8.64 16.94 -4.47
CA HIS A 216 -7.66 18.02 -4.59
C HIS A 216 -6.19 17.58 -4.57
N LEU A 217 -5.84 16.35 -4.18
CA LEU A 217 -4.44 15.90 -4.21
C LEU A 217 -3.96 15.46 -5.62
N CYS A 218 -4.88 15.21 -6.56
CA CYS A 218 -4.53 14.68 -7.88
C CYS A 218 -4.21 15.76 -8.94
N CYS A 219 -4.33 17.05 -8.60
CA CYS A 219 -4.20 18.16 -9.56
C CYS A 219 -2.80 18.80 -9.65
N ILE A 220 -1.76 18.26 -8.97
CA ILE A 220 -0.50 19.01 -8.80
C ILE A 220 0.53 18.81 -9.95
N HIS A 221 0.31 17.94 -10.93
CA HIS A 221 1.32 17.74 -12.00
C HIS A 221 0.72 17.68 -13.41
N THR A 222 0.16 18.81 -13.87
CA THR A 222 0.12 19.15 -15.30
C THR A 222 1.13 20.26 -15.54
#